data_AF-A0A7I7LCI0-F1
#
_entry.id   AF-A0A7I7LCI0-F1
#
_cell.length_a   1.000
_cell.length_b   1.000
_cell.length_c   1.000
_cell.angle_alpha   90.00
_cell.angle_beta   90.00
_cell.angle_gamma   90.00
#
_symmetry.space_group_name_H-M   'P 1'
#
loop_
_entity.id
_entity.type
_entity.pdbx_description
1 polymer ?
#
loop_
_entity_poly.entity_id
_entity_poly.type
_entity_poly.pdbx_seq_one_letter_code
_entity_poly.pdbx_strand_id
1 'polypeptide(L)'
;MLRGLAALLAVLGLLLPLIAAAPPRAYDGEPSLVANPVDYVDTLVGTGTGGEIVGEINNFPGAAVPFGMVQYSPDTTDNYAGYDYQNPRSTGFSMTHASVGCAAFGDISVLPTTTAISAQPWRGAERIAHDDSEVGVPGYYSVHFPATGVTAELTATTRTGFGRFS
;
A
#
# COMPACT_ATOMS: atom_id res chain seq x y z
N MET A 1 54.07 14.62 -20.23
CA MET A 1 53.66 13.67 -19.17
C MET A 1 52.32 14.03 -18.54
N LEU A 2 52.07 15.30 -18.16
CA LEU A 2 50.82 15.71 -17.49
C LEU A 2 49.53 15.55 -18.33
N ARG A 3 49.60 15.78 -19.65
CA ARG A 3 48.43 15.66 -20.55
C ARG A 3 47.96 14.21 -20.76
N GLY A 4 48.86 13.24 -20.68
CA GLY A 4 48.52 11.82 -20.79
C GLY A 4 47.82 11.29 -19.54
N LEU A 5 48.23 11.76 -18.35
CA LEU A 5 47.61 11.41 -17.07
C LEU A 5 46.19 11.95 -16.96
N ALA A 6 45.96 13.20 -17.41
CA ALA A 6 44.63 13.82 -17.42
C ALA A 6 43.65 13.10 -18.36
N ALA A 7 44.11 12.67 -19.54
CA ALA A 7 43.29 11.90 -20.47
C ALA A 7 42.93 10.51 -19.92
N LEU A 8 43.87 9.83 -19.25
CA LEU A 8 43.62 8.54 -18.62
C LEU A 8 42.59 8.63 -17.49
N LEU A 9 42.67 9.68 -16.65
CA LEU A 9 41.72 9.93 -15.56
C LEU A 9 40.32 10.29 -16.07
N ALA A 10 40.21 11.04 -17.17
CA ALA A 10 38.93 11.35 -17.79
C ALA A 10 38.26 10.10 -18.39
N VAL A 11 39.03 9.22 -19.02
CA VAL A 11 38.52 7.95 -19.56
C VAL A 11 38.11 7.00 -18.42
N LEU A 12 38.90 6.89 -17.35
CA LEU A 12 38.52 6.12 -16.16
C LEU A 12 37.25 6.67 -15.50
N GLY A 13 37.13 7.99 -15.38
CA GLY A 13 35.93 8.65 -14.84
C GLY A 13 34.67 8.41 -15.68
N LEU A 14 34.81 8.29 -17.00
CA LEU A 14 33.71 7.96 -17.92
C LEU A 14 33.35 6.46 -17.92
N LEU A 15 34.29 5.57 -17.60
CA LEU A 15 34.06 4.12 -17.57
C LEU A 15 33.61 3.60 -16.19
N LEU A 16 33.91 4.31 -15.10
CA LEU A 16 33.44 4.01 -13.75
C LEU A 16 31.91 3.84 -13.62
N PRO A 17 31.05 4.69 -14.24
CA PRO A 17 29.61 4.49 -14.20
C PRO A 17 29.13 3.29 -15.04
N LEU A 18 29.90 2.84 -16.03
CA LEU A 18 29.59 1.65 -16.83
C LEU A 18 29.87 0.33 -16.09
N ILE A 19 30.77 0.33 -15.09
CA ILE A 19 31.12 -0.86 -14.31
C ILE A 19 30.22 -1.00 -13.07
N ALA A 20 29.62 0.10 -12.58
CA ALA A 20 28.84 0.10 -11.34
C ALA A 20 27.34 -0.22 -11.51
N ALA A 21 26.81 -0.26 -12.73
CA ALA A 21 25.40 -0.56 -13.00
C ALA A 21 25.23 -1.99 -13.55
N ALA A 22 25.64 -3.00 -12.77
CA ALA A 22 25.12 -4.34 -13.04
C ALA A 22 23.58 -4.28 -12.84
N PRO A 23 22.77 -4.69 -13.82
CA PRO A 23 21.33 -4.78 -13.60
C PRO A 23 21.09 -5.68 -12.39
N PRO A 24 20.07 -5.42 -11.55
CA PRO A 24 19.72 -6.33 -10.47
C PRO A 24 19.57 -7.72 -11.07
N ARG A 25 20.48 -8.63 -10.70
CA ARG A 25 20.36 -10.03 -11.10
C ARG A 25 19.19 -10.60 -10.32
N ALA A 26 18.16 -11.03 -11.03
CA ALA A 26 17.14 -11.88 -10.45
C ALA A 26 17.84 -13.09 -9.81
N TYR A 27 17.47 -13.41 -8.59
CA TYR A 27 17.96 -14.62 -7.92
C TYR A 27 17.47 -15.83 -8.71
N ASP A 28 18.41 -16.60 -9.25
CA ASP A 28 18.17 -17.79 -10.09
C ASP A 28 18.37 -19.11 -9.31
N GLY A 29 18.65 -19.02 -8.01
CA GLY A 29 18.69 -20.16 -7.11
C GLY A 29 17.30 -20.67 -6.74
N GLU A 30 17.22 -21.92 -6.29
CA GLU A 30 16.03 -22.42 -5.62
C GLU A 30 15.85 -21.69 -4.28
N PRO A 31 14.74 -20.98 -4.06
CA PRO A 31 14.51 -20.26 -2.82
C PRO A 31 14.45 -21.25 -1.66
N SER A 32 15.19 -20.97 -0.59
CA SER A 32 15.10 -21.75 0.64
C SER A 32 13.70 -21.59 1.25
N LEU A 33 13.08 -22.71 1.63
CA LEU A 33 11.83 -22.68 2.39
C LEU A 33 12.04 -21.98 3.74
N VAL A 34 11.10 -21.11 4.09
CA VAL A 34 11.04 -20.42 5.38
C VAL A 34 10.03 -21.11 6.30
N ALA A 35 10.23 -21.02 7.61
CA ALA A 35 9.36 -21.67 8.58
C ALA A 35 7.93 -21.10 8.59
N ASN A 36 7.80 -19.79 8.41
CA ASN A 36 6.53 -19.10 8.35
C ASN A 36 6.52 -18.10 7.18
N PRO A 37 5.96 -18.47 6.01
CA PRO A 37 5.96 -17.59 4.84
C PRO A 37 5.07 -16.35 5.00
N VAL A 38 4.10 -16.38 5.92
CA VAL A 38 3.19 -15.26 6.17
C VAL A 38 3.95 -14.04 6.71
N ASP A 39 5.04 -14.23 7.44
CA ASP A 39 5.85 -13.15 8.02
C ASP A 39 6.56 -12.30 6.97
N TYR A 40 6.57 -12.74 5.71
CA TYR A 40 7.18 -12.03 4.57
C TYR A 40 6.17 -11.33 3.67
N VAL A 41 4.87 -11.38 4.02
CA VAL A 41 3.81 -10.75 3.22
C VAL A 41 3.52 -9.36 3.78
N ASP A 42 3.73 -8.35 2.95
CA ASP A 42 3.29 -6.98 3.16
C ASP A 42 2.12 -6.68 2.21
N THR A 43 0.92 -6.44 2.76
CA THR A 43 -0.28 -6.20 1.96
C THR A 43 -0.37 -4.78 1.41
N LEU A 44 0.51 -3.87 1.83
CA LEU A 44 0.63 -2.52 1.25
C LEU A 44 1.32 -2.55 -0.12
N VAL A 45 2.02 -3.62 -0.47
CA VAL A 45 2.67 -3.75 -1.78
C VAL A 45 1.62 -3.81 -2.90
N GLY A 46 1.76 -2.90 -3.87
CA GLY A 46 0.86 -2.78 -5.02
C GLY A 46 -0.42 -1.99 -4.75
N THR A 47 -0.50 -1.31 -3.61
CA THR A 47 -1.65 -0.48 -3.22
C THR A 47 -1.53 0.97 -3.71
N GLY A 48 -0.75 1.22 -4.76
CA GLY A 48 -0.55 2.54 -5.36
C GLY A 48 -0.06 2.38 -6.81
N THR A 49 0.71 3.35 -7.30
CA THR A 49 1.28 3.29 -8.65
C THR A 49 2.73 2.77 -8.66
N GLY A 50 3.03 1.86 -9.59
CA GLY A 50 4.40 1.48 -9.95
C GLY A 50 5.04 2.43 -10.97
N GLY A 51 4.53 3.66 -11.08
CA GLY A 51 4.99 4.69 -12.01
C GLY A 51 4.45 4.51 -13.42
N GLU A 52 5.02 5.21 -14.40
CA GLU A 52 4.52 5.26 -15.78
C GLU A 52 4.51 3.89 -16.49
N ILE A 53 5.46 3.01 -16.15
CA ILE A 53 5.65 1.74 -16.86
C ILE A 53 4.74 0.63 -16.32
N VAL A 54 4.63 0.54 -14.99
CA VAL A 54 3.84 -0.52 -14.33
C VAL A 54 2.39 -0.07 -14.16
N GLY A 55 2.16 1.23 -13.97
CA GLY A 55 0.83 1.77 -13.71
C GLY A 55 0.29 1.36 -12.34
N GLU A 56 -1.04 1.41 -12.22
CA GLU A 56 -1.76 1.03 -11.01
C GLU A 56 -1.92 -0.49 -10.95
N ILE A 57 -1.58 -1.09 -9.80
CA ILE A 57 -1.76 -2.54 -9.56
C ILE A 57 -3.13 -2.81 -8.89
N ASN A 58 -3.69 -1.80 -8.21
CA ASN A 58 -5.00 -1.85 -7.58
C ASN A 58 -5.14 -2.94 -6.51
N ASN A 59 -4.08 -3.28 -5.77
CA ASN A 59 -4.23 -4.10 -4.59
C ASN A 59 -4.90 -3.31 -3.45
N PHE A 60 -5.38 -4.04 -2.45
CA PHE A 60 -5.92 -3.48 -1.22
C PHE A 60 -5.18 -4.07 -0.01
N PRO A 61 -4.87 -3.28 1.04
CA PRO A 61 -4.09 -3.75 2.17
C PRO A 61 -4.91 -4.42 3.28
N GLY A 62 -6.23 -4.33 3.18
CA GLY A 62 -7.16 -4.79 4.20
C GLY A 62 -7.12 -6.27 4.54
N ALA A 63 -7.73 -6.59 5.67
CA ALA A 63 -7.80 -7.94 6.17
C ALA A 63 -8.70 -8.84 5.30
N ALA A 64 -8.14 -9.96 4.86
CA ALA A 64 -8.88 -11.03 4.20
C ALA A 64 -8.28 -12.39 4.58
N VAL A 65 -9.11 -13.43 4.55
CA VAL A 65 -8.67 -14.82 4.50
C VAL A 65 -8.60 -15.28 3.04
N PRO A 66 -7.86 -16.36 2.70
CA PRO A 66 -7.85 -16.90 1.34
C PRO A 66 -9.26 -17.16 0.84
N PHE A 67 -9.61 -16.56 -0.31
CA PHE A 67 -10.93 -16.66 -0.94
C PHE A 67 -12.11 -16.19 -0.05
N GLY A 68 -11.83 -15.29 0.90
CA GLY A 68 -12.84 -14.67 1.76
C GLY A 68 -13.81 -13.80 0.96
N MET A 69 -15.09 -13.86 1.33
CA MET A 69 -16.13 -12.96 0.80
C MET A 69 -15.99 -11.54 1.37
N VAL A 70 -15.49 -11.43 2.61
CA VAL A 70 -15.16 -10.16 3.24
C VAL A 70 -13.68 -9.87 3.06
N GLN A 71 -13.40 -8.68 2.55
CA GLN A 71 -12.08 -8.10 2.33
C GLN A 71 -12.13 -6.70 2.96
N TYR A 72 -11.91 -6.60 4.27
CA TYR A 72 -12.16 -5.37 5.03
C TYR A 72 -10.94 -4.44 4.95
N SER A 73 -11.03 -3.36 4.17
CA SER A 73 -9.91 -2.51 3.78
C SER A 73 -10.26 -1.02 3.86
N PRO A 74 -9.25 -0.13 4.00
CA PRO A 74 -9.43 1.32 3.82
C PRO A 74 -9.87 1.68 2.40
N ASP A 75 -10.57 2.81 2.29
CA ASP A 75 -10.92 3.49 1.07
C ASP A 75 -10.37 4.92 1.07
N THR A 76 -10.00 5.44 -0.10
CA THR A 76 -9.44 6.78 -0.33
C THR A 76 -10.24 7.54 -1.39
N THR A 77 -10.22 8.88 -1.34
CA THR A 77 -11.01 9.71 -2.26
C THR A 77 -10.54 9.55 -3.70
N ASP A 78 -11.46 9.58 -4.66
CA ASP A 78 -11.14 9.61 -6.10
C ASP A 78 -10.34 8.38 -6.61
N ASN A 79 -10.43 7.23 -5.92
CA ASN A 79 -9.87 5.96 -6.36
C ASN A 79 -10.96 4.95 -6.68
N TYR A 80 -10.96 4.41 -7.91
CA TYR A 80 -11.96 3.45 -8.38
C TYR A 80 -11.76 2.03 -7.82
N ALA A 81 -10.55 1.70 -7.38
CA ALA A 81 -10.21 0.40 -6.79
C ALA A 81 -10.29 0.40 -5.25
N GLY A 82 -10.75 1.51 -4.66
CA GLY A 82 -10.88 1.69 -3.21
C GLY A 82 -9.70 2.45 -2.60
N TYR A 83 -8.48 1.93 -2.71
CA TYR A 83 -7.34 2.43 -1.92
C TYR A 83 -6.09 2.78 -2.73
N ASP A 84 -5.50 3.95 -2.46
CA ASP A 84 -4.17 4.37 -2.92
C ASP A 84 -3.31 4.81 -1.73
N TYR A 85 -2.19 4.14 -1.50
CA TYR A 85 -1.21 4.45 -0.47
C TYR A 85 -0.63 5.87 -0.56
N GLN A 86 -0.61 6.47 -1.75
CA GLN A 86 -0.13 7.85 -1.92
C GLN A 86 -1.20 8.88 -1.59
N ASN A 87 -2.46 8.46 -1.37
CA ASN A 87 -3.59 9.33 -1.17
C ASN A 87 -3.96 9.46 0.32
N PRO A 88 -3.61 10.57 0.97
CA PRO A 88 -3.78 10.72 2.41
C PRO A 88 -5.22 11.03 2.83
N ARG A 89 -6.21 10.94 1.93
CA ARG A 89 -7.61 11.30 2.20
C ARG A 89 -8.49 10.05 2.19
N SER A 90 -8.75 9.50 3.39
CA SER A 90 -9.57 8.31 3.54
C SER A 90 -11.05 8.66 3.63
N THR A 91 -11.88 7.93 2.90
CA THR A 91 -13.35 7.97 2.98
C THR A 91 -13.92 6.95 3.96
N GLY A 92 -13.06 6.19 4.66
CA GLY A 92 -13.41 5.20 5.66
C GLY A 92 -12.93 3.81 5.28
N PHE A 93 -13.71 2.81 5.67
CA PHE A 93 -13.41 1.39 5.49
C PHE A 93 -14.63 0.63 4.99
N SER A 94 -14.48 -0.14 3.92
CA SER A 94 -15.54 -1.01 3.38
C SER A 94 -15.16 -2.49 3.39
N MET A 95 -16.15 -3.37 3.26
CA MET A 95 -15.98 -4.82 3.52
C MET A 95 -15.74 -5.66 2.25
N THR A 96 -15.71 -5.03 1.09
CA THR A 96 -15.57 -5.69 -0.21
C THR A 96 -14.54 -4.93 -1.04
N HIS A 97 -13.52 -5.64 -1.51
CA HIS A 97 -12.42 -5.10 -2.31
C HIS A 97 -11.93 -6.18 -3.26
N ALA A 98 -11.37 -5.80 -4.40
CA ALA A 98 -10.69 -6.71 -5.28
C ALA A 98 -9.64 -5.95 -6.10
N SER A 99 -8.59 -6.64 -6.55
CA SER A 99 -7.69 -6.09 -7.56
C SER A 99 -8.36 -6.16 -8.93
N VAL A 100 -8.84 -5.00 -9.39
CA VAL A 100 -9.61 -4.86 -10.64
C VAL A 100 -9.19 -3.61 -11.42
N GLY A 101 -9.41 -3.62 -12.73
CA GLY A 101 -9.15 -2.49 -13.62
C GLY A 101 -10.37 -1.61 -13.89
N CYS A 102 -11.43 -1.72 -13.09
CA CYS A 102 -12.66 -0.93 -13.21
C CYS A 102 -13.25 -0.65 -11.83
N ALA A 103 -14.16 0.34 -11.75
CA ALA A 103 -14.84 0.65 -10.51
C ALA A 103 -15.71 -0.54 -10.04
N ALA A 104 -15.41 -1.08 -8.86
CA ALA A 104 -16.17 -2.15 -8.23
C ALA A 104 -16.00 -2.10 -6.71
N PHE A 105 -17.02 -2.60 -5.99
CA PHE A 105 -17.06 -2.69 -4.53
C PHE A 105 -17.03 -1.33 -3.82
N GLY A 106 -16.56 -1.24 -2.57
CA GLY A 106 -16.67 0.00 -1.78
C GLY A 106 -18.09 0.27 -1.25
N ASP A 107 -18.93 -0.76 -1.17
CA ASP A 107 -20.40 -0.61 -1.10
C ASP A 107 -20.90 0.08 0.18
N ILE A 108 -20.28 -0.23 1.32
CA ILE A 108 -20.66 0.30 2.64
C ILE A 108 -19.40 0.74 3.36
N SER A 109 -19.10 2.04 3.28
CA SER A 109 -17.97 2.64 3.99
C SER A 109 -18.36 3.12 5.39
N VAL A 110 -17.50 2.84 6.36
CA VAL A 110 -17.56 3.38 7.72
C VAL A 110 -16.34 4.27 7.95
N LEU A 111 -16.56 5.58 8.09
CA LEU A 111 -15.51 6.54 8.44
C LEU A 111 -15.55 6.84 9.95
N PRO A 112 -14.62 6.32 10.76
CA PRO A 112 -14.53 6.69 12.17
C PRO A 112 -13.92 8.09 12.29
N THR A 113 -14.62 9.00 12.96
CA THR A 113 -14.16 10.38 13.12
C THR A 113 -14.64 11.02 14.42
N THR A 114 -13.81 11.90 14.97
CA THR A 114 -14.15 12.82 16.06
C THR A 114 -14.46 14.24 15.57
N THR A 115 -14.33 14.48 14.27
CA THR A 115 -14.65 15.74 13.60
C THR A 115 -16.16 15.97 13.59
N ALA A 116 -16.58 17.23 13.70
CA ALA A 116 -17.99 17.59 13.63
C ALA A 116 -18.62 17.18 12.29
N ILE A 117 -19.75 16.48 12.34
CA ILE A 117 -20.46 16.01 11.15
C ILE A 117 -21.12 17.19 10.44
N SER A 118 -20.78 17.37 9.15
CA SER A 118 -21.36 18.42 8.31
C SER A 118 -22.74 18.03 7.78
N ALA A 119 -23.44 18.97 7.12
CA ALA A 119 -24.70 18.70 6.43
C ALA A 119 -24.54 17.73 5.22
N GLN A 120 -23.30 17.47 4.78
CA GLN A 120 -22.97 16.57 3.68
C GLN A 120 -21.98 15.49 4.15
N PRO A 121 -22.39 14.58 5.06
CA PRO A 121 -21.50 13.58 5.64
C PRO A 121 -20.84 12.67 4.60
N TRP A 122 -21.50 12.41 3.46
CA TRP A 122 -20.95 11.62 2.35
C TRP A 122 -19.76 12.28 1.62
N ARG A 123 -19.45 13.54 1.92
CA ARG A 123 -18.22 14.22 1.46
C ARG A 123 -17.12 14.22 2.51
N GLY A 124 -17.38 13.62 3.67
CA GLY A 124 -16.41 13.50 4.75
C GLY A 124 -15.23 12.65 4.34
N ALA A 125 -14.04 13.10 4.72
CA ALA A 125 -12.82 12.34 4.61
C ALA A 125 -11.90 12.75 5.77
N GLU A 126 -11.12 11.81 6.26
CA GLU A 126 -10.12 12.08 7.28
C GLU A 126 -8.72 11.86 6.73
N ARG A 127 -7.73 12.54 7.33
CA ARG A 127 -6.34 12.28 6.99
C ARG A 127 -5.94 10.91 7.53
N ILE A 128 -5.52 10.01 6.65
CA ILE A 128 -4.94 8.70 6.98
C ILE A 128 -3.40 8.81 6.93
N ALA A 129 -2.70 8.17 7.87
CA ALA A 129 -1.24 8.21 7.94
C ALA A 129 -0.63 6.97 7.26
N HIS A 130 0.14 7.20 6.20
CA HIS A 130 0.91 6.18 5.47
C HIS A 130 2.40 6.17 5.90
N ASP A 131 2.62 6.28 7.20
CA ASP A 131 3.95 6.23 7.80
C ASP A 131 4.21 4.85 8.43
N ASP A 132 5.29 4.73 9.21
CA ASP A 132 5.68 3.47 9.86
C ASP A 132 4.62 2.94 10.87
N SER A 133 3.53 3.67 11.11
CA SER A 133 2.40 3.21 11.93
C SER A 133 1.31 2.47 11.16
N GLU A 134 1.29 2.54 9.82
CA GLU A 134 0.39 1.75 9.00
C GLU A 134 0.88 0.31 8.90
N VAL A 135 0.00 -0.64 9.20
CA VAL A 135 0.31 -2.07 9.21
C VAL A 135 -0.64 -2.79 8.27
N GLY A 136 -0.10 -3.39 7.23
CA GLY A 136 -0.80 -4.31 6.33
C GLY A 136 -0.18 -5.70 6.36
N VAL A 137 -0.86 -6.66 6.97
CA VAL A 137 -0.43 -8.08 7.00
C VAL A 137 -1.61 -9.01 6.72
N PRO A 138 -1.38 -10.27 6.31
CA PRO A 138 -2.47 -11.20 6.04
C PRO A 138 -3.44 -11.34 7.24
N GLY A 139 -4.71 -11.02 7.02
CA GLY A 139 -5.77 -11.13 8.02
C GLY A 139 -5.86 -10.00 9.05
N TYR A 140 -4.97 -9.01 9.02
CA TYR A 140 -4.99 -7.87 9.93
C TYR A 140 -4.49 -6.59 9.27
N TYR A 141 -5.22 -5.50 9.47
CA TYR A 141 -4.82 -4.17 9.03
C TYR A 141 -4.98 -3.16 10.17
N SER A 142 -4.07 -2.21 10.29
CA SER A 142 -4.15 -1.14 11.29
C SER A 142 -3.61 0.18 10.74
N VAL A 143 -4.27 1.29 11.08
CA VAL A 143 -3.82 2.63 10.66
C VAL A 143 -4.29 3.72 11.63
N HIS A 144 -3.56 4.84 11.63
CA HIS A 144 -3.86 6.00 12.45
C HIS A 144 -4.37 7.19 11.63
N PHE A 145 -5.32 7.94 12.21
CA PHE A 145 -5.84 9.19 11.68
C PHE A 145 -5.33 10.37 12.53
N PRO A 146 -4.21 11.00 12.14
CA PRO A 146 -3.49 11.95 12.99
C PRO A 146 -4.29 13.19 13.39
N ALA A 147 -5.29 13.60 12.59
CA ALA A 147 -6.10 14.77 12.88
C ALA A 147 -7.15 14.51 13.97
N THR A 148 -7.72 13.30 14.00
CA THR A 148 -8.79 12.91 14.92
C THR A 148 -8.28 12.12 16.13
N GLY A 149 -7.05 11.62 16.05
CA GLY A 149 -6.46 10.72 17.03
C GLY A 149 -6.97 9.29 16.96
N VAL A 150 -7.88 8.98 16.03
CA VAL A 150 -8.49 7.65 15.89
C VAL A 150 -7.47 6.65 15.39
N THR A 151 -7.45 5.47 15.99
CA THR A 151 -6.78 4.29 15.46
C THR A 151 -7.82 3.28 15.03
N ALA A 152 -7.66 2.74 13.82
CA ALA A 152 -8.54 1.72 13.26
C ALA A 152 -7.77 0.40 13.12
N GLU A 153 -8.38 -0.70 13.56
CA GLU A 153 -7.85 -2.06 13.43
C GLU A 153 -8.91 -2.98 12.84
N LEU A 154 -8.56 -3.73 11.80
CA LEU A 154 -9.47 -4.55 11.03
C LEU A 154 -8.99 -5.99 10.98
N THR A 155 -9.93 -6.93 11.09
CA THR A 155 -9.71 -8.34 10.78
C THR A 155 -10.93 -8.92 10.06
N ALA A 156 -10.75 -10.05 9.39
CA ALA A 156 -11.82 -10.71 8.66
C ALA A 156 -11.73 -12.24 8.76
N THR A 157 -12.90 -12.86 8.79
CA THR A 157 -13.10 -14.28 8.49
C THR A 157 -13.64 -14.43 7.07
N THR A 158 -14.00 -15.64 6.64
CA THR A 158 -14.56 -15.87 5.31
C THR A 158 -15.78 -15.00 5.01
N ARG A 159 -16.60 -14.61 5.99
CA ARG A 159 -17.87 -13.89 5.76
C ARG A 159 -18.18 -12.78 6.77
N THR A 160 -17.26 -12.48 7.67
CA THR A 160 -17.48 -11.49 8.73
C THR A 160 -16.22 -10.67 8.91
N GLY A 161 -16.37 -9.34 8.92
CA GLY A 161 -15.32 -8.40 9.32
C GLY A 161 -15.52 -7.94 10.75
N PHE A 162 -14.44 -7.59 11.43
CA PHE A 162 -14.45 -6.94 12.72
C PHE A 162 -13.53 -5.71 12.65
N GLY A 163 -14.08 -4.56 13.02
CA GLY A 163 -13.35 -3.29 13.10
C GLY A 163 -13.36 -2.77 14.54
N ARG A 164 -12.19 -2.42 15.07
CA ARG A 164 -12.03 -1.71 16.35
C ARG A 164 -11.56 -0.29 16.05
N PHE A 165 -12.20 0.67 16.69
CA PHE A 165 -11.84 2.09 16.59
C PHE A 165 -11.64 2.65 18.00
N SER A 166 -10.50 3.29 18.26
CA SER A 166 -10.12 3.85 19.57
C SER A 166 -9.56 5.25 19.46
#